data_AF-A0A7W1D555-F1
#
_entry.id   AF-A0A7W1D555-F1
#
_cell.length_a   1.000
_cell.length_b   1.000
_cell.length_c   1.000
_cell.angle_alpha   90.00
_cell.angle_beta   90.00
_cell.angle_gamma   90.00
#
_symmetry.space_group_name_H-M   'P 1'
#
loop_
_entity.id
_entity.type
_entity.pdbx_description
1 polymer ?
#
loop_
_entity_poly.entity_id
_entity_poly.type
_entity_poly.pdbx_seq_one_letter_code
_entity_poly.pdbx_strand_id
1 'polypeptide(L)'
;MTLYHLELFHLSDTFPISTRIVTWAWIAVYTVVPLCMIALLVGQRKVTGADPPRAPLPRWIAAVLVVHAAVMLPLGAYLLIAPENAAALWPWPLTPLTGRAVGAWVFSLGVAAAHCVRENCLARARVATQSYVVLAVLQLIAVGRYVDTVVWGAPQSTIYMIVLLSMLVVGVAAEAARRPAGA
;
A
#
# COMPACT_ATOMS: atom_id res chain seq x y z
N MET A 1 -14.30 -0.30 22.60
CA MET A 1 -14.51 0.73 21.55
C MET A 1 -15.07 1.96 22.24
N THR A 2 -14.21 2.69 22.94
CA THR A 2 -14.55 3.87 23.74
C THR A 2 -13.81 5.05 23.14
N LEU A 3 -14.46 6.22 23.11
CA LEU A 3 -14.03 7.51 22.55
C LEU A 3 -12.76 8.11 23.22
N TYR A 4 -11.94 7.29 23.88
CA TYR A 4 -10.83 7.68 24.76
C TYR A 4 -9.52 7.98 24.01
N HIS A 5 -9.51 7.97 22.68
CA HIS A 5 -8.32 8.29 21.87
C HIS A 5 -8.52 9.53 20.99
N LEU A 6 -9.59 10.29 21.20
CA LEU A 6 -9.79 11.58 20.54
C LEU A 6 -8.69 12.58 20.89
N GLU A 7 -8.01 12.38 22.02
CA GLU A 7 -6.96 13.26 22.54
C GLU A 7 -5.63 13.08 21.78
N LEU A 8 -5.48 11.99 21.01
CA LEU A 8 -4.36 11.79 20.08
C LEU A 8 -4.56 12.49 18.74
N PHE A 9 -5.81 12.80 18.39
CA PHE A 9 -6.07 13.68 17.27
C PHE A 9 -5.91 15.10 17.82
N HIS A 10 -5.05 15.90 17.21
CA HIS A 10 -4.70 17.27 17.62
C HIS A 10 -5.90 18.25 17.45
N LEU A 11 -7.03 17.93 18.08
CA LEU A 11 -8.33 18.57 17.94
C LEU A 11 -8.62 19.55 19.09
N SER A 12 -7.83 19.51 20.16
CA SER A 12 -7.91 20.45 21.29
C SER A 12 -7.43 21.85 20.91
N ASP A 13 -8.00 22.88 21.57
CA ASP A 13 -7.66 24.29 21.34
C ASP A 13 -6.22 24.66 21.74
N THR A 14 -5.46 23.72 22.33
CA THR A 14 -4.05 23.87 22.71
C THR A 14 -3.07 23.79 21.54
N PHE A 15 -3.48 23.32 20.36
CA PHE A 15 -2.59 23.18 19.20
C PHE A 15 -2.71 24.36 18.21
N PRO A 16 -1.61 24.73 17.52
CA PRO A 16 -1.62 25.77 16.50
C PRO A 16 -2.72 25.52 15.45
N ILE A 17 -3.40 26.58 15.01
CA ILE A 17 -4.50 26.52 14.02
C ILE A 17 -4.13 25.70 12.77
N SER A 18 -2.88 25.78 12.32
CA SER A 18 -2.36 24.99 11.20
C SER A 18 -2.49 23.47 11.42
N THR A 19 -2.18 22.98 12.62
CA THR A 19 -2.27 21.55 12.99
C THR A 19 -3.72 21.06 12.97
N ARG A 20 -4.65 21.91 13.42
CA ARG A 20 -6.08 21.60 13.43
C ARG A 20 -6.67 21.57 12.01
N ILE A 21 -6.30 22.53 11.17
CA ILE A 21 -6.68 22.55 9.74
C ILE A 21 -6.19 21.28 9.06
N VAL A 22 -4.93 20.89 9.27
CA VAL A 22 -4.36 19.67 8.69
C VAL A 22 -5.10 18.41 9.19
N THR A 23 -5.43 18.37 10.49
CA THR A 23 -6.20 17.25 11.07
C THR A 23 -7.59 17.13 10.42
N TRP A 24 -8.32 18.25 10.32
CA TRP A 24 -9.62 18.28 9.66
C TRP A 24 -9.56 17.96 8.18
N ALA A 25 -8.53 18.45 7.48
CA ALA A 25 -8.30 18.13 6.08
C ALA A 25 -8.10 16.63 5.88
N TRP A 26 -7.28 15.97 6.72
CA TRP A 26 -7.11 14.52 6.66
C TRP A 26 -8.39 13.74 6.98
N ILE A 27 -9.17 14.16 7.99
CA ILE A 27 -10.48 13.55 8.29
C ILE A 27 -11.42 13.68 7.09
N ALA A 28 -11.48 14.85 6.46
CA ALA A 28 -12.30 15.08 5.28
C ALA A 28 -11.84 14.20 4.12
N VAL A 29 -10.54 14.11 3.83
CA VAL A 29 -9.98 13.24 2.79
C VAL A 29 -10.32 11.77 3.07
N TYR A 30 -10.08 11.28 4.29
CA TYR A 30 -10.37 9.89 4.67
C TYR A 30 -11.86 9.54 4.66
N THR A 31 -12.75 10.54 4.67
CA THR A 31 -14.21 10.31 4.60
C THR A 31 -14.73 10.46 3.16
N VAL A 32 -14.37 11.57 2.50
CA VAL A 32 -14.88 11.93 1.18
C VAL A 32 -14.27 11.05 0.09
N VAL A 33 -12.97 10.79 0.12
CA VAL A 33 -12.31 10.02 -0.95
C VAL A 33 -12.87 8.60 -1.06
N PRO A 34 -13.04 7.82 0.02
CA PRO A 34 -13.67 6.49 -0.09
C PRO A 34 -15.09 6.54 -0.62
N LEU A 35 -15.90 7.53 -0.19
CA LEU A 35 -17.27 7.70 -0.68
C LEU A 35 -17.29 8.05 -2.18
N CYS A 36 -16.43 8.96 -2.61
CA CYS A 36 -16.26 9.29 -4.02
C CYS A 36 -15.76 8.07 -4.82
N MET A 37 -14.81 7.28 -4.30
CA MET A 37 -14.35 6.06 -4.97
C MET A 37 -15.47 5.03 -5.11
N ILE A 38 -16.31 4.84 -4.10
CA ILE A 38 -17.49 3.95 -4.17
C ILE A 38 -18.48 4.48 -5.21
N ALA A 39 -18.79 5.77 -5.19
CA ALA A 39 -19.71 6.39 -6.15
C ALA A 39 -19.21 6.26 -7.59
N LEU A 40 -17.91 6.51 -7.82
CA LEU A 40 -17.26 6.34 -9.12
C LEU A 40 -17.24 4.87 -9.55
N LEU A 41 -16.98 3.93 -8.63
CA LEU A 41 -17.02 2.50 -8.92
C LEU A 41 -18.42 2.04 -9.34
N VAL A 42 -19.45 2.47 -8.61
CA VAL A 42 -20.86 2.20 -8.94
C VAL A 42 -21.23 2.83 -10.30
N GLY A 43 -20.76 4.05 -10.56
CA GLY A 43 -20.92 4.72 -11.84
C GLY A 43 -20.25 3.95 -12.99
N GLN A 44 -18.98 3.57 -12.84
CA GLN A 44 -18.23 2.80 -13.83
C GLN A 44 -18.89 1.45 -14.13
N ARG A 45 -19.41 0.75 -13.13
CA ARG A 45 -20.12 -0.53 -13.32
C ARG A 45 -21.42 -0.39 -14.14
N LYS A 46 -22.03 0.80 -14.16
CA LYS A 46 -23.26 1.09 -14.91
C LYS A 46 -22.99 1.49 -16.37
N VAL A 47 -21.76 1.86 -16.72
CA VAL A 47 -21.40 2.26 -18.08
C VAL A 47 -20.99 1.01 -18.87
N THR A 48 -21.74 0.70 -19.92
CA THR A 48 -21.40 -0.37 -20.87
C THR A 48 -20.24 0.09 -21.76
N GLY A 49 -19.00 -0.18 -21.35
CA GLY A 49 -17.81 0.06 -22.14
C GLY A 49 -17.32 -1.20 -22.84
N ALA A 50 -16.75 -1.05 -24.04
CA ALA A 50 -15.99 -2.13 -24.66
C ALA A 50 -14.70 -2.39 -23.86
N ASP A 51 -14.42 -3.64 -23.53
CA ASP A 51 -13.22 -4.02 -22.80
C ASP A 51 -11.99 -3.76 -23.70
N PRO A 52 -11.00 -2.95 -23.27
CA PRO A 52 -9.76 -2.79 -24.03
C PRO A 52 -9.10 -4.15 -24.27
N PRO A 53 -8.32 -4.32 -25.34
CA PRO A 53 -7.62 -5.57 -25.64
C PRO A 53 -6.90 -6.10 -24.40
N ARG A 54 -7.23 -7.32 -23.98
CA ARG A 54 -6.62 -7.94 -22.81
C ARG A 54 -5.17 -8.29 -23.13
N ALA A 55 -4.25 -7.46 -22.67
CA ALA A 55 -2.82 -7.80 -22.63
C ALA A 55 -2.54 -8.52 -21.29
N PRO A 56 -2.41 -9.85 -21.26
CA PRO A 56 -2.24 -10.59 -20.02
C PRO A 56 -0.95 -10.19 -19.30
N LEU A 57 -0.93 -10.32 -17.97
CA LEU A 57 0.31 -10.12 -17.22
C LEU A 57 1.33 -11.21 -17.59
N PRO A 58 2.62 -10.87 -17.76
CA PRO A 58 3.67 -11.87 -17.80
C PRO A 58 3.58 -12.80 -16.59
N ARG A 59 3.70 -14.12 -16.82
CA ARG A 59 3.47 -15.15 -15.78
C ARG A 59 4.28 -14.92 -14.51
N TRP A 60 5.53 -14.49 -14.65
CA TRP A 60 6.39 -14.22 -13.50
C TRP A 60 5.94 -12.98 -12.71
N ILE A 61 5.42 -11.93 -13.36
CA ILE A 61 4.85 -10.75 -12.69
C ILE A 61 3.61 -11.17 -11.91
N ALA A 62 2.72 -11.94 -12.53
CA ALA A 62 1.55 -12.48 -11.87
C ALA A 62 1.92 -13.33 -10.65
N ALA A 63 2.94 -14.20 -10.77
CA ALA A 63 3.42 -15.02 -9.66
C ALA A 63 3.97 -14.17 -8.50
N VAL A 64 4.78 -13.13 -8.78
CA VAL A 64 5.28 -12.23 -7.72
C VAL A 64 4.14 -11.47 -7.05
N LEU A 65 3.14 -11.00 -7.81
CA LEU A 65 1.97 -10.33 -7.24
C LEU A 65 1.12 -11.27 -6.37
N VAL A 66 1.00 -12.56 -6.74
CA VAL A 66 0.36 -13.57 -5.89
C VAL A 66 1.13 -13.73 -4.59
N VAL A 67 2.47 -13.80 -4.64
CA VAL A 67 3.30 -13.86 -3.43
C VAL A 67 3.14 -12.61 -2.57
N HIS A 68 3.15 -11.42 -3.17
CA HIS A 68 2.88 -10.16 -2.45
C HIS A 68 1.51 -10.20 -1.77
N ALA A 69 0.44 -10.60 -2.46
CA ALA A 69 -0.88 -10.72 -1.87
C ALA A 69 -0.90 -11.73 -0.71
N ALA A 70 -0.28 -12.90 -0.90
CA ALA A 70 -0.23 -13.97 0.10
C ALA A 70 0.56 -13.59 1.35
N VAL A 71 1.55 -12.71 1.25
CA VAL A 71 2.34 -12.23 2.40
C VAL A 71 1.70 -11.00 3.04
N MET A 72 1.29 -10.02 2.24
CA MET A 72 0.80 -8.73 2.73
C MET A 72 -0.59 -8.82 3.34
N LEU A 73 -1.50 -9.65 2.80
CA LEU A 73 -2.86 -9.76 3.36
C LEU A 73 -2.84 -10.31 4.80
N PRO A 74 -2.19 -11.46 5.10
CA PRO A 74 -2.12 -11.96 6.47
C PRO A 74 -1.34 -11.04 7.40
N LEU A 75 -0.18 -10.52 6.97
CA LEU A 75 0.63 -9.63 7.80
C LEU A 75 -0.12 -8.32 8.12
N GLY A 76 -0.74 -7.70 7.13
CA GLY A 76 -1.53 -6.48 7.31
C GLY A 76 -2.74 -6.71 8.22
N ALA A 77 -3.46 -7.83 8.04
CA ALA A 77 -4.57 -8.21 8.92
C ALA A 77 -4.10 -8.46 10.36
N TYR A 78 -2.94 -9.11 10.53
CA TYR A 78 -2.40 -9.40 11.85
C TYR A 78 -1.97 -8.12 12.59
N LEU A 79 -1.31 -7.19 11.88
CA LEU A 79 -0.97 -5.86 12.40
C LEU A 79 -2.22 -5.02 12.75
N LEU A 80 -3.34 -5.21 12.06
CA LEU A 80 -4.60 -4.54 12.37
C LEU A 80 -5.29 -5.09 13.63
N ILE A 81 -5.37 -6.42 13.73
CA ILE A 81 -6.16 -7.11 14.76
C ILE A 81 -5.37 -7.23 16.07
N ALA A 82 -4.09 -7.62 15.98
CA ALA A 82 -3.22 -7.91 17.12
C ALA A 82 -1.84 -7.25 16.97
N PRO A 83 -1.77 -5.91 16.92
CA PRO A 83 -0.53 -5.18 16.63
C PRO A 83 0.60 -5.44 17.63
N GLU A 84 0.28 -5.69 18.90
CA GLU A 84 1.26 -5.95 19.95
C GLU A 84 2.08 -7.22 19.68
N ASN A 85 1.41 -8.26 19.16
CA ASN A 85 2.07 -9.52 18.80
C ASN A 85 2.74 -9.43 17.42
N ALA A 86 2.11 -8.70 16.50
CA ALA A 86 2.59 -8.56 15.13
C ALA A 86 3.78 -7.59 14.98
N ALA A 87 3.99 -6.68 15.93
CA ALA A 87 5.06 -5.67 15.86
C ALA A 87 6.45 -6.28 15.71
N ALA A 88 6.70 -7.46 16.30
CA ALA A 88 7.97 -8.18 16.18
C ALA A 88 8.27 -8.69 14.76
N LEU A 89 7.23 -8.82 13.91
CA LEU A 89 7.38 -9.20 12.51
C LEU A 89 7.76 -8.03 11.60
N TRP A 90 7.87 -6.83 12.16
CA TRP A 90 8.24 -5.64 11.41
C TRP A 90 9.75 -5.33 11.56
N PRO A 91 10.42 -4.83 10.51
CA PRO A 91 11.87 -4.51 10.54
C PRO A 91 12.31 -3.46 11.56
N TRP A 92 11.39 -2.68 12.13
CA TRP A 92 11.67 -1.69 13.17
C TRP A 92 10.54 -1.65 14.20
N PRO A 93 10.79 -1.12 15.41
CA PRO A 93 9.78 -1.08 16.47
C PRO A 93 8.53 -0.28 16.06
N LEU A 94 7.36 -0.87 16.30
CA LEU A 94 6.07 -0.22 16.09
C LEU A 94 5.30 -0.13 17.41
N THR A 95 4.68 1.02 17.66
CA THR A 95 3.65 1.15 18.70
C THR A 95 2.36 0.48 18.24
N PRO A 96 1.41 0.12 19.14
CA PRO A 96 0.15 -0.48 18.73
C PRO A 96 -0.67 0.40 17.75
N LEU A 97 -0.57 1.72 17.88
CA LEU A 97 -1.22 2.66 16.97
C LEU A 97 -0.59 2.64 15.58
N THR A 98 0.74 2.80 15.51
CA THR A 98 1.48 2.79 14.24
C THR A 98 1.44 1.43 13.57
N GLY A 99 1.42 0.34 14.35
CA GLY A 99 1.20 -1.03 13.89
C GLY A 99 -0.10 -1.18 13.11
N ARG A 100 -1.22 -0.70 13.66
CA ARG A 100 -2.51 -0.74 12.95
C ARG A 100 -2.51 0.12 11.69
N ALA A 101 -1.89 1.31 11.75
CA ALA A 101 -1.78 2.18 10.58
C ALA A 101 -0.98 1.51 9.45
N VAL A 102 0.21 0.97 9.76
CA VAL A 102 1.02 0.18 8.82
C VAL A 102 0.26 -1.04 8.33
N GLY A 103 -0.46 -1.73 9.22
CA GLY A 103 -1.30 -2.88 8.88
C GLY A 103 -2.36 -2.57 7.84
N ALA A 104 -3.07 -1.44 7.98
CA ALA A 104 -4.05 -0.97 6.99
C ALA A 104 -3.41 -0.75 5.61
N TRP A 105 -2.22 -0.15 5.58
CA TRP A 105 -1.48 0.09 4.34
C TRP A 105 -1.03 -1.20 3.69
N VAL A 106 -0.36 -2.08 4.44
CA VAL A 106 0.13 -3.39 3.96
C VAL A 106 -1.04 -4.24 3.46
N PHE A 107 -2.15 -4.29 4.22
CA PHE A 107 -3.35 -5.00 3.81
C PHE A 107 -3.92 -4.46 2.49
N SER A 108 -4.04 -3.14 2.37
CA SER A 108 -4.54 -2.48 1.15
C SER A 108 -3.65 -2.75 -0.07
N LEU A 109 -2.33 -2.78 0.10
CA LEU A 109 -1.39 -3.16 -0.96
C LEU A 109 -1.55 -4.63 -1.38
N GLY A 110 -1.79 -5.52 -0.42
CA GLY A 110 -2.12 -6.93 -0.69
C GLY A 110 -3.42 -7.09 -1.48
N VAL A 111 -4.46 -6.32 -1.13
CA VAL A 111 -5.72 -6.28 -1.89
C VAL A 111 -5.48 -5.77 -3.31
N ALA A 112 -4.69 -4.71 -3.48
CA ALA A 112 -4.35 -4.16 -4.80
C ALA A 112 -3.58 -5.18 -5.66
N ALA A 113 -2.63 -5.92 -5.07
CA ALA A 113 -1.90 -6.99 -5.75
C ALA A 113 -2.85 -8.12 -6.22
N ALA A 114 -3.72 -8.61 -5.31
CA ALA A 114 -4.73 -9.61 -5.63
C ALA A 114 -5.69 -9.14 -6.73
N HIS A 115 -6.09 -7.86 -6.69
CA HIS A 115 -6.93 -7.25 -7.71
C HIS A 115 -6.23 -7.22 -9.07
N CYS A 116 -4.94 -6.88 -9.13
CA CYS A 116 -4.18 -6.89 -10.37
C CYS A 116 -4.07 -8.29 -10.98
N VAL A 117 -3.84 -9.31 -10.15
CA VAL A 117 -3.83 -10.73 -10.59
C VAL A 117 -5.20 -11.15 -11.11
N ARG A 118 -6.28 -10.77 -10.43
CA ARG A 118 -7.66 -11.09 -10.84
C ARG A 118 -8.03 -10.43 -12.16
N GLU A 119 -7.62 -9.17 -12.36
CA GLU A 119 -7.84 -8.45 -13.62
C GLU A 119 -6.99 -9.04 -14.77
N ASN A 120 -5.80 -9.56 -14.43
CA ASN A 120 -4.81 -10.15 -15.35
C ASN A 120 -4.63 -9.32 -16.64
N CYS A 121 -4.52 -7.99 -16.49
CA CYS A 121 -4.40 -7.07 -17.62
C CYS A 121 -3.32 -6.01 -17.34
N LEU A 122 -2.23 -6.08 -18.11
CA LEU A 122 -1.05 -5.23 -17.95
C LEU A 122 -1.36 -3.75 -18.19
N ALA A 123 -2.28 -3.44 -19.10
CA ALA A 123 -2.73 -2.08 -19.38
C ALA A 123 -3.48 -1.48 -18.17
N ARG A 124 -4.33 -2.28 -17.51
CA ARG A 124 -5.12 -1.87 -16.34
C ARG A 124 -4.28 -1.81 -15.06
N ALA A 125 -3.19 -2.57 -14.99
CA ALA A 125 -2.25 -2.54 -13.87
C ALA A 125 -1.33 -1.29 -13.85
N ARG A 126 -1.44 -0.37 -14.83
CA ARG A 126 -0.54 0.80 -14.97
C ARG A 126 -0.37 1.59 -13.69
N VAL A 127 -1.47 2.10 -13.14
CA VAL A 127 -1.43 2.94 -11.94
C VAL A 127 -0.84 2.15 -10.76
N ALA A 128 -1.24 0.89 -10.56
CA ALA A 128 -0.71 0.05 -9.49
C ALA A 128 0.81 -0.17 -9.62
N THR A 129 1.30 -0.47 -10.82
CA THR A 129 2.73 -0.71 -11.07
C THR A 129 3.58 0.55 -10.94
N GLN A 130 3.06 1.73 -11.33
CA GLN A 130 3.72 3.01 -11.10
C GLN A 130 3.80 3.33 -9.60
N SER A 131 2.70 3.10 -8.87
CA SER A 131 2.69 3.25 -7.42
C SER A 131 3.70 2.31 -6.73
N TYR A 132 3.88 1.08 -7.22
CA TYR A 132 4.92 0.17 -6.72
C TYR A 132 6.33 0.73 -6.90
N VAL A 133 6.66 1.30 -8.06
CA VAL A 133 7.96 1.93 -8.30
C VAL A 133 8.18 3.09 -7.33
N VAL A 134 7.23 4.02 -7.28
CA VAL A 134 7.35 5.22 -6.43
C VAL A 134 7.47 4.84 -4.97
N LEU A 135 6.60 3.93 -4.49
CA LEU A 135 6.63 3.46 -3.11
C LEU A 135 7.94 2.76 -2.78
N ALA A 136 8.43 1.87 -3.64
CA ALA A 136 9.68 1.16 -3.42
C ALA A 136 10.87 2.12 -3.36
N VAL A 137 10.95 3.09 -4.28
CA VAL A 137 12.02 4.11 -4.27
C VAL A 137 11.97 4.95 -2.99
N LEU A 138 10.79 5.45 -2.61
CA LEU A 138 10.63 6.24 -1.40
C LEU A 138 10.97 5.45 -0.13
N GLN A 139 10.58 4.17 -0.06
CA GLN A 139 10.92 3.30 1.07
C GLN A 139 12.41 2.97 1.10
N LEU A 140 13.06 2.73 -0.03
CA LEU A 140 14.51 2.53 -0.09
C LEU A 140 15.27 3.77 0.37
N ILE A 141 14.82 4.96 -0.03
CA ILE A 141 15.37 6.24 0.47
C ILE A 141 15.15 6.35 1.98
N ALA A 142 13.96 6.00 2.48
CA ALA A 142 13.66 6.05 3.91
C ALA A 142 14.54 5.09 4.72
N VAL A 143 14.70 3.85 4.27
CA VAL A 143 15.60 2.85 4.88
C VAL A 143 17.05 3.33 4.85
N GLY A 144 17.51 3.91 3.73
CA GLY A 144 18.86 4.46 3.65
C GLY A 144 19.07 5.68 4.56
N ARG A 145 18.04 6.52 4.72
CA ARG A 145 18.07 7.70 5.60
C ARG A 145 18.00 7.34 7.08
N TYR A 146 17.28 6.28 7.43
CA TYR A 146 17.05 5.82 8.80
C TYR A 146 17.62 4.41 9.01
N VAL A 147 18.83 4.17 8.53
CA VAL A 147 19.47 2.86 8.58
C VAL A 147 19.59 2.32 10.01
N ASP A 148 19.82 3.19 10.99
CA ASP A 148 20.03 2.83 12.39
C ASP A 148 18.74 2.39 13.12
N THR A 149 17.56 2.66 12.56
CA THR A 149 16.29 2.25 13.17
C THR A 149 15.89 0.83 12.78
N VAL A 150 16.49 0.29 11.72
CA VAL A 150 16.20 -1.04 11.19
C VAL A 150 16.99 -2.08 11.99
N VAL A 151 16.30 -3.12 12.44
CA VAL A 151 16.91 -4.25 13.14
C VAL A 151 17.55 -5.18 12.11
N TRP A 152 18.78 -4.85 11.70
CA TRP A 152 19.54 -5.65 10.73
C TRP A 152 19.90 -7.04 11.29
N GLY A 153 20.08 -8.01 10.38
CA GLY A 153 20.36 -9.40 10.74
C GLY A 153 19.13 -10.25 11.13
N ALA A 154 17.97 -9.61 11.32
CA ALA A 154 16.74 -10.32 11.58
C ALA A 154 16.02 -10.74 10.27
N PRO A 155 15.35 -11.91 10.22
CA PRO A 155 14.68 -12.39 9.00
C PRO A 155 13.66 -11.42 8.41
N GLN A 156 12.91 -10.71 9.27
CA GLN A 156 11.89 -9.74 8.84
C GLN A 156 12.48 -8.58 8.04
N SER A 157 13.69 -8.13 8.36
CA SER A 157 14.37 -7.06 7.62
C SER A 157 14.78 -7.51 6.22
N THR A 158 15.25 -8.76 6.10
CA THR A 158 15.55 -9.37 4.80
C THR A 158 14.28 -9.54 3.95
N ILE A 159 13.21 -10.07 4.54
CA ILE A 159 11.91 -10.24 3.85
C ILE A 159 11.39 -8.88 3.38
N TYR A 160 11.44 -7.86 4.24
CA TYR A 160 11.02 -6.51 3.90
C TYR A 160 11.80 -5.95 2.70
N MET A 161 13.13 -6.10 2.69
CA MET A 161 13.97 -5.66 1.56
C MET A 161 13.67 -6.43 0.27
N ILE A 162 13.47 -7.75 0.34
CA ILE A 162 13.08 -8.57 -0.81
C ILE A 162 11.74 -8.10 -1.38
N VAL A 163 10.77 -7.79 -0.52
CA VAL A 163 9.46 -7.27 -0.94
C VAL A 163 9.63 -5.91 -1.63
N LEU A 164 10.39 -4.97 -1.05
CA LEU A 164 10.62 -3.66 -1.69
C LEU A 164 11.32 -3.79 -3.05
N LEU A 165 12.38 -4.59 -3.14
CA LEU A 165 13.11 -4.80 -4.39
C LEU A 165 12.24 -5.49 -5.44
N SER A 166 11.45 -6.48 -5.04
CA SER A 166 10.52 -7.14 -5.97
C SER A 166 9.38 -6.22 -6.43
N MET A 167 8.88 -5.32 -5.58
CA MET A 167 7.95 -4.26 -6.00
C MET A 167 8.56 -3.35 -7.05
N LEU A 168 9.82 -2.93 -6.86
CA LEU A 168 10.55 -2.12 -7.84
C LEU A 168 10.73 -2.86 -9.17
N VAL A 169 11.20 -4.11 -9.12
CA VAL A 169 11.42 -4.95 -10.31
C VAL A 169 10.12 -5.18 -11.06
N VAL A 170 9.04 -5.56 -10.37
CA VAL A 170 7.72 -5.75 -10.98
C VAL A 170 7.21 -4.46 -11.60
N GLY A 171 7.32 -3.33 -10.88
CA GLY A 171 6.84 -2.04 -11.36
C GLY A 171 7.57 -1.58 -12.61
N VAL A 172 8.90 -1.65 -12.62
CA VAL A 172 9.74 -1.28 -13.77
C VAL A 172 9.53 -2.23 -14.95
N ALA A 173 9.52 -3.54 -14.71
CA ALA A 173 9.37 -4.52 -15.78
C ALA A 173 7.96 -4.48 -16.40
N ALA A 174 6.92 -4.23 -15.60
CA ALA A 174 5.57 -4.02 -16.12
C ALA A 174 5.49 -2.77 -17.01
N GLU A 175 6.20 -1.69 -16.66
CA GLU A 175 6.27 -0.50 -17.52
C GLU A 175 7.08 -0.75 -18.79
N ALA A 176 8.20 -1.46 -18.70
CA ALA A 176 9.01 -1.84 -19.85
C ALA A 176 8.22 -2.73 -20.83
N ALA A 177 7.48 -3.71 -20.31
CA ALA A 177 6.63 -4.60 -21.11
C ALA A 177 5.43 -3.90 -21.77
N ARG A 178 5.07 -2.69 -21.32
CA ARG A 178 4.04 -1.85 -21.95
C ARG A 178 4.57 -0.97 -23.07
N ARG A 179 5.87 -0.62 -23.05
CA ARG A 179 6.44 0.21 -24.12
C ARG A 179 6.45 -0.62 -25.41
N PRO A 180 5.90 -0.11 -26.53
CA PRO A 180 6.02 -0.80 -27.80
C PRO A 180 7.50 -1.00 -28.11
N ALA A 181 7.87 -2.21 -28.54
CA ALA A 181 9.22 -2.51 -29.00
C ALA A 181 9.48 -1.71 -30.28
N GLY A 182 10.07 -0.52 -30.13
CA GLY A 182 10.40 0.39 -31.23
C GLY A 182 9.41 1.54 -31.39
N ALA A 183 9.76 2.70 -30.82
CA ALA A 183 9.45 4.02 -31.35
C ALA A 183 10.78 4.76 -31.52
#